data_AF-A0A858X8B1-F1
#
_entry.id   AF-A0A858X8B1-F1
#
_cell.length_a   1.000
_cell.length_b   1.000
_cell.length_c   1.000
_cell.angle_alpha   90.00
_cell.angle_beta   90.00
_cell.angle_gamma   90.00
#
_symmetry.space_group_name_H-M   'P 1'
#
loop_
_entity.id
_entity.type
_entity.pdbx_description
1 polymer ?
#
loop_
_entity_poly.entity_id
_entity_poly.type
_entity_poly.pdbx_seq_one_letter_code
_entity_poly.pdbx_strand_id
1 'polypeptide(L)'
;MGRRNRLILLSFPLLVVACASAWAHAPANCKREGATPRDYLDCLGNSQKDGEKQLERTMAGALAAIRADEAISQVQRTRWANLMEESQSRFVYWRNFECQSIAPYEGGAAKQMVGGRLGSGIGALEQRLVCLIERNDARIADISRRYPPPAGWTYTEPTPPAEVLAPTPPPPSGPVRVIEMPGQP
;
A
#
# COMPACT_ATOMS: atom_id res chain seq x y z
N MET A 1 -40.94 54.47 -24.72
CA MET A 1 -39.65 53.94 -24.22
C MET A 1 -39.94 52.69 -23.38
N GLY A 2 -39.81 51.49 -23.94
CA GLY A 2 -40.09 50.23 -23.25
C GLY A 2 -38.83 49.39 -23.07
N ARG A 3 -38.32 49.28 -21.83
CA ARG A 3 -37.19 48.41 -21.50
C ARG A 3 -37.68 46.96 -21.43
N ARG A 4 -37.27 46.14 -22.39
CA ARG A 4 -37.48 44.69 -22.37
C ARG A 4 -36.46 44.04 -21.44
N ASN A 5 -36.92 43.55 -20.29
CA ASN A 5 -36.19 42.64 -19.41
C ASN A 5 -35.89 41.34 -20.17
N ARG A 6 -34.61 41.06 -20.43
CA ARG A 6 -34.16 39.73 -20.91
C ARG A 6 -33.81 38.89 -19.68
N LEU A 7 -34.64 37.89 -19.41
CA LEU A 7 -34.37 36.82 -18.46
C LEU A 7 -33.19 36.00 -19.00
N ILE A 8 -32.04 36.02 -18.30
CA ILE A 8 -30.90 35.17 -18.62
C ILE A 8 -31.11 33.85 -17.86
N LEU A 9 -31.54 32.82 -18.58
CA LEU A 9 -31.55 31.44 -18.08
C LEU A 9 -30.10 30.91 -18.10
N LEU A 10 -29.47 30.85 -16.92
CA LEU A 10 -28.17 30.20 -16.73
C LEU A 10 -28.37 28.68 -16.75
N SER A 11 -28.17 28.06 -17.92
CA SER A 11 -28.01 26.62 -18.04
C SER A 11 -26.66 26.21 -17.45
N PHE A 12 -26.67 25.66 -16.24
CA PHE A 12 -25.50 24.97 -15.67
C PHE A 12 -25.36 23.58 -16.33
N PRO A 13 -24.30 23.30 -17.09
CA PRO A 13 -24.05 21.94 -17.53
C PRO A 13 -23.68 21.07 -16.32
N LEU A 14 -24.54 20.11 -16.01
CA LEU A 14 -24.22 18.99 -15.12
C LEU A 14 -23.09 18.18 -15.75
N LEU A 15 -21.86 18.48 -15.35
CA LEU A 15 -20.68 17.65 -15.59
C LEU A 15 -20.86 16.35 -14.79
N VAL A 16 -21.44 15.34 -15.42
CA VAL A 16 -21.39 13.96 -14.94
C VAL A 16 -19.95 13.48 -15.11
N VAL A 17 -19.13 13.71 -14.08
CA VAL A 17 -17.82 13.05 -13.95
C VAL A 17 -18.12 11.59 -13.69
N ALA A 18 -18.11 10.78 -14.75
CA ALA A 18 -18.09 9.34 -14.63
C ALA A 18 -16.76 8.97 -13.95
N CYS A 19 -16.82 8.78 -12.63
CA CYS A 19 -15.73 8.21 -11.86
C CYS A 19 -15.67 6.72 -12.25
N ALA A 20 -15.02 6.43 -13.38
CA ALA A 20 -14.64 5.07 -13.70
C ALA A 20 -13.75 4.61 -12.56
N SER A 21 -14.21 3.63 -11.79
CA SER A 21 -13.40 2.93 -10.81
C SER A 21 -12.17 2.45 -11.56
N ALA A 22 -11.01 3.07 -11.35
CA ALA A 22 -9.78 2.58 -11.92
C ALA A 22 -9.50 1.25 -11.24
N TRP A 23 -9.75 0.16 -11.96
CA TRP A 23 -9.48 -1.17 -11.47
C TRP A 23 -7.98 -1.30 -11.27
N ALA A 24 -7.59 -2.07 -10.26
CA ALA A 24 -6.19 -2.33 -10.03
C ALA A 24 -5.65 -3.22 -11.16
N HIS A 25 -4.66 -2.74 -11.91
CA HIS A 25 -4.04 -3.44 -13.02
C HIS A 25 -2.75 -4.12 -12.57
N ALA A 26 -2.58 -5.39 -12.95
CA ALA A 26 -1.31 -6.07 -12.77
C ALA A 26 -0.19 -5.28 -13.45
N PRO A 27 1.01 -5.21 -12.84
CA PRO A 27 2.12 -4.46 -13.40
C PRO A 27 2.52 -5.06 -14.75
N ALA A 28 2.92 -4.20 -15.70
CA ALA A 28 3.10 -4.58 -17.11
C ALA A 28 4.15 -5.69 -17.34
N ASN A 29 5.07 -5.88 -16.40
CA ASN A 29 6.09 -6.92 -16.41
C ASN A 29 5.57 -8.30 -15.97
N CYS A 30 4.42 -8.39 -15.32
CA CYS A 30 3.80 -9.65 -14.91
C CYS A 30 2.63 -10.00 -15.84
N LYS A 31 2.88 -10.86 -16.83
CA LYS A 31 1.84 -11.33 -17.77
C LYS A 31 1.13 -12.56 -17.22
N ARG A 32 -0.20 -12.48 -17.13
CA ARG A 32 -1.05 -13.63 -16.79
C ARG A 32 -1.22 -14.59 -17.97
N GLU A 33 -1.30 -14.04 -19.18
CA GLU A 33 -1.45 -14.83 -20.40
C GLU A 33 -0.17 -15.60 -20.72
N GLY A 34 -0.29 -16.91 -20.92
CA GLY A 34 0.84 -17.80 -21.22
C GLY A 34 1.71 -18.20 -20.02
N ALA A 35 1.44 -17.68 -18.82
CA ALA A 35 2.14 -18.06 -17.59
C ALA A 35 1.37 -19.12 -16.80
N THR A 36 2.08 -19.96 -16.05
CA THR A 36 1.41 -20.79 -15.04
C THR A 36 0.91 -19.88 -13.90
N PRO A 37 -0.16 -20.25 -13.18
CA PRO A 37 -0.65 -19.47 -12.04
C PRO A 37 0.42 -19.18 -10.98
N ARG A 38 1.36 -20.12 -10.80
CA ARG A 38 2.47 -19.98 -9.84
C ARG A 38 3.49 -18.96 -10.31
N ASP A 39 3.96 -19.06 -11.55
CA ASP A 39 4.97 -18.14 -12.08
C ASP A 39 4.46 -16.69 -12.08
N TYR A 40 3.17 -16.51 -12.39
CA TYR A 40 2.53 -15.21 -12.33
C TYR A 40 2.46 -14.66 -10.90
N LEU A 41 2.08 -15.48 -9.91
CA LEU A 41 2.10 -15.08 -8.50
C LEU A 41 3.51 -14.77 -7.98
N ASP A 42 4.51 -15.54 -8.39
CA ASP A 42 5.91 -15.30 -8.03
C ASP A 42 6.40 -13.97 -8.62
N CYS A 43 6.01 -13.65 -9.86
CA CYS A 43 6.27 -12.34 -10.47
C CYS A 43 5.65 -11.19 -9.68
N LEU A 44 4.36 -11.32 -9.30
CA LEU A 44 3.67 -10.31 -8.49
C LEU A 44 4.33 -10.16 -7.11
N GLY A 45 4.69 -11.27 -6.47
CA GLY A 45 5.37 -11.27 -5.18
C GLY A 45 6.73 -10.57 -5.22
N ASN A 46 7.52 -10.79 -6.27
CA ASN A 46 8.79 -10.10 -6.48
C ASN A 46 8.58 -8.59 -6.77
N SER A 47 7.62 -8.27 -7.64
CA SER A 47 7.29 -6.87 -7.96
C SER A 47 6.82 -6.10 -6.72
N GLN A 48 6.04 -6.73 -5.84
CA GLN A 48 5.62 -6.11 -4.58
C GLN A 48 6.82 -5.85 -3.65
N LYS A 49 7.74 -6.80 -3.50
CA LYS A 49 8.96 -6.61 -2.69
C LYS A 49 9.84 -5.49 -3.24
N ASP A 50 10.02 -5.43 -4.56
CA ASP A 50 10.79 -4.37 -5.21
C ASP A 50 10.11 -3.00 -5.01
N GLY A 51 8.77 -2.97 -5.06
CA GLY A 51 7.99 -1.77 -4.73
C GLY A 51 8.19 -1.28 -3.29
N GLU A 52 8.27 -2.18 -2.29
CA GLU A 52 8.57 -1.77 -0.91
C GLU A 52 9.98 -1.18 -0.80
N LYS A 53 10.99 -1.80 -1.43
CA LYS A 53 12.37 -1.29 -1.44
C LYS A 53 12.45 0.07 -2.12
N GLN A 54 11.76 0.24 -3.24
CA GLN A 54 11.72 1.50 -3.96
C GLN A 54 11.00 2.59 -3.16
N LEU A 55 9.91 2.25 -2.45
CA LEU A 55 9.22 3.16 -1.56
C LEU A 55 10.10 3.62 -0.40
N GLU A 56 10.84 2.69 0.23
CA GLU A 56 11.81 3.00 1.27
C GLU A 56 12.91 3.93 0.77
N ARG A 57 13.51 3.62 -0.38
CA ARG A 57 14.49 4.47 -1.05
C ARG A 57 13.94 5.87 -1.34
N THR A 58 12.72 5.95 -1.86
CA THR A 58 12.06 7.22 -2.18
C THR A 58 11.82 8.06 -0.92
N MET A 59 11.42 7.42 0.18
CA MET A 59 11.28 8.07 1.49
C MET A 59 12.62 8.59 2.02
N ALA A 60 13.69 7.80 1.95
CA ALA A 60 15.02 8.24 2.35
C ALA A 60 15.50 9.45 1.53
N GLY A 61 15.26 9.45 0.22
CA GLY A 61 15.57 10.57 -0.67
C GLY A 61 14.77 11.84 -0.32
N ALA A 62 13.47 11.70 -0.04
CA ALA A 62 12.62 12.82 0.38
C ALA A 62 13.07 13.42 1.71
N LEU A 63 13.46 12.59 2.68
CA LEU A 63 14.01 13.06 3.96
C LEU A 63 15.35 13.78 3.77
N ALA A 64 16.20 13.32 2.85
CA ALA A 64 17.42 14.02 2.49
C ALA A 64 17.12 15.39 1.86
N ALA A 65 16.12 15.48 0.97
CA ALA A 65 15.68 16.73 0.36
C ALA A 65 15.19 17.74 1.41
N ILE A 66 14.31 17.32 2.32
CA ILE A 66 13.81 18.15 3.41
C ILE A 66 14.96 18.65 4.30
N ARG A 67 15.94 17.79 4.60
CA ARG A 67 17.08 18.14 5.46
C ARG A 67 18.08 19.08 4.78
N ALA A 68 18.17 19.05 3.46
CA ALA A 68 19.06 19.90 2.67
C ALA A 68 18.46 21.27 2.32
N ASP A 69 17.17 21.51 2.59
CA ASP A 69 16.52 22.78 2.26
C ASP A 69 16.97 23.93 3.18
N GLU A 70 17.92 24.73 2.70
CA GLU A 70 18.47 25.88 3.41
C GLU A 70 17.50 27.07 3.51
N ALA A 71 16.39 27.08 2.77
CA ALA A 71 15.42 28.17 2.78
C ALA A 71 14.55 28.20 4.04
N ILE A 72 14.50 27.09 4.79
CA ILE A 72 13.75 26.99 6.05
C ILE A 72 14.69 26.76 7.24
N SER A 73 14.24 27.07 8.46
CA SER A 73 15.06 26.88 9.66
C SER A 73 15.30 25.40 9.97
N GLN A 74 16.39 25.07 10.67
CA GLN A 74 16.68 23.69 11.10
C GLN A 74 15.53 23.06 11.89
N VAL A 75 14.89 23.83 12.78
CA VAL A 75 13.74 23.37 13.57
C VAL A 75 12.57 22.99 12.67
N GLN A 76 12.31 23.78 11.62
CA GLN A 76 11.26 23.48 10.64
C GLN A 76 11.61 22.23 9.82
N ARG A 77 12.86 22.06 9.38
CA ARG A 77 13.32 20.85 8.68
C ARG A 77 13.08 19.60 9.50
N THR A 78 13.50 19.60 10.77
CA THR A 78 13.32 18.46 11.68
C THR A 78 11.84 18.15 11.89
N ARG A 79 11.01 19.17 12.13
CA ARG A 79 9.57 18.99 12.29
C ARG A 79 8.93 18.39 11.03
N TRP A 80 9.32 18.87 9.86
CA TRP A 80 8.80 18.35 8.60
C TRP A 80 9.24 16.91 8.36
N ALA A 81 10.51 16.58 8.58
CA ALA A 81 11.01 15.22 8.46
C ALA A 81 10.20 14.24 9.33
N ASN A 82 9.93 14.60 10.59
CA ASN A 82 9.12 13.78 11.49
C ASN A 82 7.67 13.60 10.99
N LEU A 83 7.04 14.68 10.49
CA LEU A 83 5.70 14.61 9.91
C LEU A 83 5.66 13.74 8.64
N MET A 84 6.74 13.76 7.84
CA MET A 84 6.86 12.91 6.66
C MET A 84 6.95 11.44 7.03
N GLU A 85 7.76 11.09 8.03
CA GLU A 85 7.87 9.73 8.59
C GLU A 85 6.55 9.24 9.21
N GLU A 86 5.86 10.10 9.96
CA GLU A 86 4.54 9.78 10.51
C GLU A 86 3.51 9.53 9.40
N SER A 87 3.49 10.39 8.38
CA SER A 87 2.58 10.23 7.23
C SER A 87 2.82 8.91 6.50
N GLN A 88 4.08 8.47 6.42
CA GLN A 88 4.45 7.22 5.78
C GLN A 88 4.01 6.01 6.61
N SER A 89 4.18 6.06 7.93
CA SER A 89 3.67 5.03 8.83
C SER A 89 2.15 4.87 8.70
N ARG A 90 1.42 5.99 8.65
CA ARG A 90 -0.04 6.00 8.44
C ARG A 90 -0.44 5.46 7.07
N PHE A 91 0.31 5.81 6.02
CA PHE A 91 0.11 5.26 4.68
C PHE A 91 0.25 3.73 4.66
N VAL A 92 1.30 3.17 5.26
CA VAL A 92 1.52 1.72 5.30
C VAL A 92 0.37 1.02 6.02
N TYR A 93 -0.09 1.57 7.15
CA TYR A 93 -1.23 1.04 7.89
C TYR A 93 -2.50 1.05 7.04
N TRP A 94 -2.85 2.20 6.47
CA TRP A 94 -4.02 2.35 5.59
C TRP A 94 -3.95 1.41 4.38
N ARG A 95 -2.83 1.40 3.66
CA ARG A 95 -2.60 0.53 2.49
C ARG A 95 -2.81 -0.94 2.84
N ASN A 96 -2.24 -1.40 3.95
CA ASN A 96 -2.40 -2.77 4.39
C ASN A 96 -3.85 -3.11 4.73
N PHE A 97 -4.56 -2.19 5.40
CA PHE A 97 -5.97 -2.36 5.71
C PHE A 97 -6.83 -2.45 4.43
N GLU A 98 -6.65 -1.53 3.49
CA GLU A 98 -7.34 -1.53 2.20
C GLU A 98 -7.07 -2.81 1.42
N CYS A 99 -5.81 -3.17 1.21
CA CYS A 99 -5.45 -4.29 0.35
C CYS A 99 -5.71 -5.67 0.98
N GLN A 100 -5.87 -5.76 2.29
CA GLN A 100 -6.18 -7.03 2.98
C GLN A 100 -7.68 -7.20 3.25
N SER A 101 -8.38 -6.12 3.58
CA SER A 101 -9.76 -6.19 4.06
C SER A 101 -10.79 -5.78 3.02
N ILE A 102 -10.40 -5.00 2.01
CA ILE A 102 -11.34 -4.37 1.06
C ILE A 102 -11.08 -4.86 -0.35
N ALA A 103 -9.87 -4.73 -0.86
CA ALA A 103 -9.53 -5.08 -2.25
C ALA A 103 -9.94 -6.50 -2.69
N PRO A 104 -9.85 -7.55 -1.86
CA PRO A 104 -10.36 -8.88 -2.22
C PRO A 104 -11.86 -8.94 -2.53
N TYR A 105 -12.63 -7.96 -2.04
CA TYR A 105 -14.08 -7.87 -2.22
C TYR A 105 -14.48 -6.81 -3.26
N GLU A 106 -13.51 -6.07 -3.80
CA GLU A 106 -13.73 -5.07 -4.83
C GLU A 106 -13.50 -5.69 -6.23
N GLY A 107 -14.50 -5.57 -7.11
CA GLY A 107 -14.42 -6.00 -8.50
C GLY A 107 -15.20 -7.28 -8.86
N GLY A 108 -15.23 -7.62 -10.14
CA GLY A 108 -16.03 -8.71 -10.71
C GLY A 108 -15.66 -10.11 -10.19
N ALA A 109 -14.44 -10.29 -9.69
CA ALA A 109 -13.95 -11.52 -9.09
C ALA A 109 -14.41 -11.72 -7.63
N ALA A 110 -14.91 -10.69 -6.94
CA ALA A 110 -15.53 -10.83 -5.62
C ALA A 110 -16.74 -11.78 -5.65
N LYS A 111 -17.44 -11.85 -6.79
CA LYS A 111 -18.55 -12.79 -7.03
C LYS A 111 -18.12 -14.26 -7.07
N GLN A 112 -16.83 -14.55 -7.23
CA GLN A 112 -16.28 -15.91 -7.28
C GLN A 112 -15.73 -16.39 -5.92
N MET A 113 -15.78 -15.56 -4.86
CA MET A 113 -15.21 -15.89 -3.55
C MET A 113 -16.23 -16.33 -2.48
N VAL A 114 -17.54 -16.10 -2.70
CA VAL A 114 -18.58 -16.53 -1.75
C VAL A 114 -18.91 -18.00 -1.99
N GLY A 115 -18.37 -18.91 -1.17
CA GLY A 115 -18.78 -20.33 -1.15
C GLY A 115 -17.70 -21.39 -1.32
N GLY A 116 -16.44 -21.11 -1.01
CA GLY A 116 -15.44 -22.16 -0.67
C GLY A 116 -15.02 -23.13 -1.79
N ARG A 117 -15.43 -22.92 -3.04
CA ARG A 117 -14.87 -23.66 -4.18
C ARG A 117 -14.14 -22.71 -5.10
N LEU A 118 -12.83 -22.92 -5.17
CA LEU A 118 -11.84 -22.30 -6.04
C LEU A 118 -12.29 -22.38 -7.52
N GLY A 119 -13.19 -21.50 -7.92
CA GLY A 119 -13.58 -21.33 -9.31
C GLY A 119 -12.47 -20.59 -10.05
N SER A 120 -11.46 -21.30 -10.56
CA SER A 120 -10.55 -20.85 -11.63
C SER A 120 -9.81 -19.49 -11.44
N GLY A 121 -9.80 -18.92 -10.23
CA GLY A 121 -9.23 -17.60 -9.95
C GLY A 121 -8.23 -17.63 -8.80
N ILE A 122 -7.09 -16.98 -9.02
CA ILE A 122 -6.04 -16.66 -8.03
C ILE A 122 -6.55 -15.55 -7.06
N GLY A 123 -7.85 -15.59 -6.72
CA GLY A 123 -8.71 -14.40 -6.60
C GLY A 123 -8.30 -13.40 -5.52
N ALA A 124 -7.98 -13.83 -4.30
CA ALA A 124 -7.69 -12.90 -3.20
C ALA A 124 -6.21 -12.48 -3.13
N LEU A 125 -5.29 -13.43 -3.34
CA LEU A 125 -3.86 -13.16 -3.24
C LEU A 125 -3.37 -12.29 -4.40
N GLU A 126 -3.82 -12.58 -5.63
CA GLU A 126 -3.55 -11.74 -6.80
C GLU A 126 -4.03 -10.31 -6.55
N GLN A 127 -5.30 -10.13 -6.19
CA GLN A 127 -5.89 -8.81 -5.94
C GLN A 127 -5.17 -8.04 -4.85
N ARG A 128 -4.80 -8.72 -3.76
CA ARG A 128 -4.00 -8.12 -2.68
C ARG A 128 -2.64 -7.63 -3.21
N LEU A 129 -1.91 -8.47 -3.95
CA LEU A 129 -0.58 -8.11 -4.47
C LEU A 129 -0.66 -6.94 -5.45
N VAL A 130 -1.62 -6.97 -6.38
CA VAL A 130 -1.83 -5.87 -7.34
C VAL A 130 -2.18 -4.57 -6.61
N CYS A 131 -3.08 -4.61 -5.62
CA CYS A 131 -3.39 -3.44 -4.79
C CYS A 131 -2.16 -2.87 -4.09
N LEU A 132 -1.33 -3.72 -3.48
CA LEU A 132 -0.11 -3.28 -2.78
C LEU A 132 0.87 -2.59 -3.75
N ILE A 133 1.08 -3.17 -4.93
CA ILE A 133 1.97 -2.62 -5.97
C ILE A 133 1.49 -1.24 -6.39
N GLU A 134 0.22 -1.10 -6.78
CA GLU A 134 -0.31 0.18 -7.25
C GLU A 134 -0.29 1.28 -6.18
N ARG A 135 -0.65 0.94 -4.94
CA ARG A 135 -0.62 1.92 -3.85
C ARG A 135 0.82 2.37 -3.57
N ASN A 136 1.79 1.47 -3.66
CA ASN A 136 3.20 1.82 -3.55
C ASN A 136 3.64 2.72 -4.70
N ASP A 137 3.33 2.37 -5.95
CA ASP A 137 3.69 3.15 -7.13
C ASP A 137 3.10 4.57 -7.09
N ALA A 138 1.82 4.69 -6.72
CA ALA A 138 1.16 5.98 -6.56
C ALA A 138 1.83 6.84 -5.48
N ARG A 139 2.22 6.22 -4.35
CA ARG A 139 2.91 6.90 -3.26
C ARG A 139 4.33 7.32 -3.66
N ILE A 140 5.07 6.44 -4.35
CA ILE A 140 6.40 6.72 -4.89
C ILE A 140 6.34 7.92 -5.83
N ALA A 141 5.39 7.93 -6.78
CA ALA A 141 5.22 9.00 -7.75
C ALA A 141 4.89 10.34 -7.07
N ASP A 142 4.00 10.32 -6.08
CA ASP A 142 3.65 11.51 -5.32
C ASP A 142 4.83 12.09 -4.53
N ILE A 143 5.57 11.25 -3.80
CA ILE A 143 6.73 11.69 -3.02
C ILE A 143 7.82 12.22 -3.95
N SER A 144 8.16 11.48 -5.00
CA SER A 144 9.24 11.84 -5.95
C SER A 144 8.98 13.17 -6.65
N ARG A 145 7.71 13.46 -6.97
CA ARG A 145 7.31 14.74 -7.56
C ARG A 145 7.47 15.92 -6.60
N ARG A 146 7.19 15.72 -5.31
CA ARG A 146 7.20 16.81 -4.31
C ARG A 146 8.56 17.02 -3.66
N TYR A 147 9.35 15.96 -3.54
CA TYR A 147 10.62 15.95 -2.83
C TYR A 147 11.69 15.20 -3.63
N PRO A 148 12.13 15.75 -4.78
CA PRO A 148 13.22 15.15 -5.53
C PRO A 148 14.48 15.11 -4.65
N PRO A 149 15.23 13.99 -4.63
CA PRO A 149 16.43 13.89 -3.81
C PRO A 149 17.48 14.93 -4.26
N PRO A 150 18.33 15.41 -3.33
CA PRO A 150 19.40 16.33 -3.67
C PRO A 150 20.35 15.77 -4.74
N ALA A 151 20.99 16.66 -5.51
CA ALA A 151 21.98 16.26 -6.48
C ALA A 151 23.11 15.45 -5.83
N GLY A 152 23.46 14.30 -6.42
CA GLY A 152 24.50 13.41 -5.88
C GLY A 152 24.06 12.56 -4.69
N TRP A 153 22.79 12.61 -4.27
CA TRP A 153 22.27 11.73 -3.23
C TRP A 153 22.30 10.27 -3.68
N THR A 154 22.79 9.40 -2.81
CA THR A 154 22.81 7.94 -3.01
C THR A 154 22.08 7.24 -1.87
N TYR A 155 21.40 6.15 -2.17
CA TYR A 155 20.75 5.32 -1.17
C TYR A 155 21.70 4.21 -0.69
N THR A 156 21.84 4.11 0.62
CA THR A 156 22.46 2.96 1.28
C THR A 156 21.36 2.13 1.91
N GLU A 157 21.23 0.87 1.47
CA GLU A 157 20.27 -0.07 2.05
C GLU A 157 20.62 -0.31 3.53
N PRO A 158 19.68 -0.15 4.47
CA PRO A 158 19.95 -0.44 5.87
C PRO A 158 20.37 -1.90 6.03
N THR A 159 21.50 -2.13 6.70
CA THR A 159 21.88 -3.49 7.11
C THR A 159 20.77 -4.04 8.01
N PRO A 160 20.20 -5.23 7.71
CA PRO A 160 19.24 -5.86 8.61
C PRO A 160 19.82 -5.93 10.02
N PRO A 161 19.01 -5.70 11.08
CA PRO A 161 19.47 -5.98 12.43
C PRO A 161 19.94 -7.44 12.45
N ALA A 162 21.15 -7.69 12.97
CA ALA A 162 21.61 -9.05 13.17
C ALA A 162 20.50 -9.82 13.91
N GLU A 163 20.06 -10.95 13.34
CA GLU A 163 19.02 -11.77 13.92
C GLU A 163 19.44 -12.10 15.35
N VAL A 164 18.81 -11.45 16.31
CA VAL A 164 19.02 -11.74 17.72
C VAL A 164 18.42 -13.11 17.90
N LEU A 165 19.26 -14.15 17.84
CA LEU A 165 18.91 -15.52 18.16
C LEU A 165 18.04 -15.47 19.41
N ALA A 166 16.75 -15.75 19.25
CA ALA A 166 15.83 -15.77 20.37
C ALA A 166 16.42 -16.68 21.44
N PRO A 167 16.40 -16.28 22.73
CA PRO A 167 16.86 -17.15 23.79
C PRO A 167 16.06 -18.47 23.69
N THR A 168 16.80 -19.58 23.69
CA THR A 168 16.27 -20.94 23.65
C THR A 168 15.07 -21.04 24.59
N PRO A 169 13.90 -21.53 24.15
CA PRO A 169 12.76 -21.67 25.05
C PRO A 169 13.17 -22.51 26.26
N PRO A 170 12.80 -22.10 27.48
CA PRO A 170 13.08 -22.88 28.67
C PRO A 170 12.46 -24.28 28.52
N PRO A 171 13.11 -25.32 29.05
CA PRO A 171 12.58 -26.68 28.99
C PRO A 171 11.17 -26.71 29.60
N PRO A 172 10.25 -27.53 29.06
CA PRO A 172 8.87 -27.57 29.53
C PRO A 172 8.83 -27.92 31.02
N SER A 173 8.28 -27.00 31.82
CA SER A 173 8.10 -27.13 33.26
C SER A 173 7.02 -28.17 33.58
N GLY A 174 7.40 -29.45 33.57
CA GLY A 174 6.65 -30.56 34.19
C GLY A 174 5.29 -30.91 33.56
N PRO A 175 4.70 -32.05 33.96
CA PRO A 175 3.43 -32.51 33.43
C PRO A 175 2.27 -31.61 33.86
N VAL A 176 1.53 -31.10 32.88
CA VAL A 176 0.23 -30.44 33.04
C VAL A 176 -0.70 -31.41 33.78
N ARG A 177 -1.05 -31.09 35.03
CA ARG A 177 -2.13 -31.80 35.73
C ARG A 177 -3.45 -31.32 35.14
N VAL A 178 -4.09 -32.17 34.36
CA VAL A 178 -5.49 -32.00 33.94
C VAL A 178 -6.33 -32.08 35.21
N ILE A 179 -6.92 -30.95 35.61
CA ILE A 179 -7.93 -30.92 36.67
C ILE A 179 -9.23 -31.39 36.02
N GLU A 180 -9.60 -32.63 36.28
CA GLU A 180 -10.87 -33.21 35.89
C GLU A 180 -11.99 -32.48 36.65
N MET A 181 -12.86 -31.77 35.93
CA MET A 181 -14.04 -31.15 36.53
C MET A 181 -15.08 -32.23 36.85
N PRO A 182 -15.57 -32.33 38.09
CA PRO A 182 -16.63 -33.27 38.43
C PRO A 182 -17.93 -32.88 37.73
N GLY A 183 -18.49 -33.81 36.96
CA GLY A 183 -19.81 -33.67 36.36
C GLY A 183 -20.86 -33.47 37.45
N GLN A 184 -21.66 -32.40 37.31
CA GLN A 184 -22.84 -32.22 38.13
C GLN A 184 -23.98 -33.16 37.67
N PRO A 185 -24.76 -33.70 38.61
CA PRO A 185 -25.88 -34.61 38.35
C PRO A 185 -27.06 -33.95 37.63
#